data_AF-T0LTC2-F1
#
_entry.id   AF-T0LTC2-F1
#
_cell.length_a   1.000
_cell.length_b   1.000
_cell.length_c   1.000
_cell.angle_alpha   90.00
_cell.angle_beta   90.00
_cell.angle_gamma   90.00
#
_symmetry.space_group_name_H-M   'P 1'
#
loop_
_entity.id
_entity.type
_entity.pdbx_description
1 polymer ?
#
loop_
_entity_poly.entity_id
_entity_poly.type
_entity_poly.pdbx_seq_one_letter_code
_entity_poly.pdbx_strand_id
1 'polypeptide(L)'
;RIYTMDSDSRREIGDYIRIEGLNMEDLKMLDDSYFEFGILKKFNIYISNFYKNLDENYIKNVFGKAWWNYINYLEKFYNGEKIIDFLRNDKGNKFKLLIKQNKSNEKASIDYDRIMLEKILEDFKKSALAEIDEPVTTDIHRLIRFPYSLHGKTGLMVKPIAIDDLKAFTPLDEAIPDIFLDREAKINLKIDKFSIKMNKENYNIFRGENSVPLYVAIFTNAINVAEFI
;
A
#
# COMPACT_ATOMS: atom_id res chain seq x y z
N ARG A 1 4.62 6.51 -25.31
CA ARG A 1 6.10 6.54 -25.41
C ARG A 1 6.64 5.54 -24.39
N ILE A 2 7.36 4.50 -24.82
CA ILE A 2 8.01 3.57 -23.89
C ILE A 2 9.36 4.19 -23.57
N TYR A 3 9.58 4.58 -22.31
CA TYR A 3 10.86 5.11 -21.86
C TYR A 3 11.81 3.95 -21.58
N THR A 4 13.01 4.00 -22.16
CA THR A 4 14.08 3.05 -21.83
C THR A 4 14.69 3.45 -20.50
N MET A 5 14.44 2.66 -19.46
CA MET A 5 14.99 2.86 -18.12
C MET A 5 15.94 1.72 -17.78
N ASP A 6 17.13 2.06 -17.30
CA ASP A 6 18.09 1.12 -16.73
C ASP A 6 17.66 0.63 -15.34
N SER A 7 18.45 -0.27 -14.76
CA SER A 7 18.15 -0.88 -13.46
C SER A 7 18.14 0.15 -12.33
N ASP A 8 19.01 1.16 -12.37
CA ASP A 8 19.14 2.14 -11.29
C ASP A 8 17.98 3.13 -11.31
N SER A 9 17.60 3.60 -12.51
CA SER A 9 16.42 4.44 -12.70
C SER A 9 15.13 3.72 -12.28
N ARG A 10 15.04 2.40 -12.53
CA ARG A 10 13.92 1.57 -12.06
C ARG A 10 13.92 1.38 -10.53
N ARG A 11 15.12 1.27 -9.93
CA ARG A 11 15.25 1.22 -8.47
C ARG A 11 14.75 2.52 -7.85
N GLU A 12 15.13 3.67 -8.39
CA GLU A 12 14.66 4.98 -7.94
C GLU A 12 13.13 5.10 -8.01
N ILE A 13 12.49 4.62 -9.09
CA ILE A 13 11.02 4.53 -9.17
C ILE A 13 10.47 3.62 -8.06
N GLY A 14 11.12 2.49 -7.82
CA GLY A 14 10.72 1.56 -6.77
C GLY A 14 10.75 2.23 -5.39
N ASP A 15 11.85 2.90 -5.06
CA ASP A 15 12.04 3.63 -3.81
C ASP A 15 11.00 4.75 -3.67
N TYR A 16 10.72 5.48 -4.75
CA TYR A 16 9.68 6.52 -4.78
C TYR A 16 8.28 5.96 -4.49
N ILE A 17 7.92 4.83 -5.10
CA ILE A 17 6.62 4.17 -4.92
C ILE A 17 6.49 3.57 -3.51
N ARG A 18 7.59 3.05 -2.95
CA ARG A 18 7.65 2.54 -1.57
C ARG A 18 7.81 3.64 -0.52
N ILE A 19 8.02 4.89 -0.93
CA ILE A 19 8.24 6.04 -0.04
C ILE A 19 9.49 5.79 0.85
N GLU A 20 10.51 5.16 0.27
CA GLU A 20 11.79 4.93 0.91
C GLU A 20 12.63 6.22 0.94
N GLY A 21 13.51 6.35 1.92
CA GLY A 21 14.35 7.53 2.11
C GLY A 21 13.65 8.77 2.66
N LEU A 22 12.31 8.84 2.63
CA LEU A 22 11.56 9.99 3.15
C LEU A 22 11.72 10.12 4.67
N ASN A 23 12.46 11.13 5.12
CA ASN A 23 12.71 11.44 6.53
C ASN A 23 12.60 12.95 6.83
N MET A 24 12.36 13.26 8.09
CA MET A 24 12.09 14.61 8.59
C MET A 24 13.25 15.58 8.41
N GLU A 25 14.49 15.08 8.47
CA GLU A 25 15.71 15.90 8.42
C GLU A 25 15.97 16.43 7.00
N ASP A 26 15.67 15.63 5.99
CA ASP A 26 15.73 16.07 4.59
C ASP A 26 14.53 16.96 4.25
N LEU A 27 13.33 16.58 4.70
CA LEU A 27 12.09 17.30 4.40
C LEU A 27 12.12 18.76 4.86
N LYS A 28 12.70 19.06 6.03
CA LYS A 28 12.79 20.44 6.52
C LYS A 28 13.70 21.34 5.67
N MET A 29 14.63 20.76 4.91
CA MET A 29 15.58 21.51 4.08
C MET A 29 15.04 21.79 2.66
N LEU A 30 13.95 21.14 2.26
CA LEU A 30 13.36 21.31 0.93
C LEU A 30 12.64 22.66 0.77
N ASP A 31 12.74 23.22 -0.43
CA ASP A 31 11.94 24.39 -0.82
C ASP A 31 10.45 24.06 -0.92
N ASP A 32 9.60 25.09 -0.75
CA ASP A 32 8.14 24.93 -0.73
C ASP A 32 7.60 24.35 -2.03
N SER A 33 8.27 24.60 -3.17
CA SER A 33 7.87 24.09 -4.49
C SER A 33 7.85 22.57 -4.58
N TYR A 34 8.67 21.87 -3.79
CA TYR A 34 8.68 20.40 -3.78
C TYR A 34 7.36 19.81 -3.25
N PHE A 35 6.65 20.55 -2.40
CA PHE A 35 5.36 20.13 -1.85
C PHE A 35 4.17 20.43 -2.77
N GLU A 36 4.43 20.90 -4.00
CA GLU A 36 3.37 21.13 -5.00
C GLU A 36 3.15 19.93 -5.94
N PHE A 37 4.02 18.92 -5.87
CA PHE A 37 4.03 17.76 -6.76
C PHE A 37 4.11 16.41 -6.03
N GLY A 38 3.69 15.35 -6.74
CA GLY A 38 3.96 13.96 -6.37
C GLY A 38 3.52 13.55 -4.96
N ILE A 39 4.32 12.68 -4.33
CA ILE A 39 4.08 12.16 -2.99
C ILE A 39 4.15 13.24 -1.92
N LEU A 40 5.02 14.24 -2.08
CA LEU A 40 5.20 15.34 -1.13
C LEU A 40 3.95 16.23 -1.07
N LYS A 41 3.30 16.51 -2.20
CA LYS A 41 1.99 17.19 -2.22
C LYS A 41 0.92 16.39 -1.50
N LYS A 42 0.82 15.09 -1.80
CA LYS A 42 -0.15 14.20 -1.15
C LYS A 42 0.09 14.19 0.36
N PHE A 43 1.34 14.11 0.79
CA PHE A 43 1.70 14.15 2.19
C PHE A 43 1.39 15.50 2.82
N ASN A 44 1.66 16.61 2.15
CA ASN A 44 1.34 17.94 2.65
C ASN A 44 -0.17 18.12 2.89
N ILE A 45 -1.00 17.66 1.94
CA ILE A 45 -2.46 17.66 2.05
C ILE A 45 -2.92 16.72 3.16
N TYR A 46 -2.28 15.56 3.32
CA TYR A 46 -2.58 14.61 4.39
C TYR A 46 -2.37 15.26 5.76
N ILE A 47 -1.24 15.94 5.97
CA ILE A 47 -0.96 16.69 7.19
C ILE A 47 -2.01 17.79 7.38
N SER A 48 -2.34 18.57 6.33
CA SER A 48 -3.36 19.61 6.43
C SER A 48 -4.71 19.06 6.86
N ASN A 49 -5.14 17.94 6.27
CA ASN A 49 -6.42 17.31 6.58
C ASN A 49 -6.45 16.76 8.00
N PHE A 50 -5.33 16.24 8.50
CA PHE A 50 -5.18 15.86 9.90
C PHE A 50 -5.42 17.06 10.83
N TYR A 51 -4.79 18.22 10.56
CA TYR A 51 -4.96 19.41 11.40
C TYR A 51 -6.29 20.15 11.22
N LYS A 52 -6.96 20.00 10.06
CA LYS A 52 -8.33 20.46 9.85
C LYS A 52 -9.33 19.62 10.65
N ASN A 53 -9.07 18.32 10.78
CA ASN A 53 -9.94 17.35 11.46
C ASN A 53 -9.24 16.72 12.67
N LEU A 54 -8.72 17.56 13.57
CA LEU A 54 -7.97 17.09 14.74
C LEU A 54 -8.81 16.12 15.58
N ASP A 55 -8.32 14.89 15.71
CA ASP A 55 -8.88 13.90 16.62
C ASP A 55 -8.16 13.97 17.98
N GLU A 56 -8.87 14.42 19.01
CA GLU A 56 -8.36 14.52 20.38
C GLU A 56 -7.90 13.15 20.91
N ASN A 57 -8.56 12.05 20.51
CA ASN A 57 -8.16 10.71 20.95
C ASN A 57 -6.81 10.31 20.36
N TYR A 58 -6.53 10.67 19.11
CA TYR A 58 -5.22 10.46 18.50
C TYR A 58 -4.13 11.22 19.27
N ILE A 59 -4.37 12.50 19.59
CA ILE A 59 -3.41 13.33 20.33
C ILE A 59 -3.18 12.79 21.74
N LYS A 60 -4.24 12.33 22.42
CA LYS A 60 -4.16 11.64 23.72
C LYS A 60 -3.33 10.35 23.64
N ASN A 61 -3.43 9.62 22.53
CA ASN A 61 -2.66 8.40 22.34
C ASN A 61 -1.15 8.72 22.18
N VAL A 62 -0.81 9.81 21.49
CA VAL A 62 0.59 10.23 21.29
C VAL A 62 1.20 10.85 22.54
N PHE A 63 0.50 11.77 23.22
CA PHE A 63 1.06 12.55 24.33
C PHE A 63 0.57 12.14 25.73
N GLY A 64 -0.31 11.14 25.80
CA GLY A 64 -0.85 10.62 27.05
C GLY A 64 -1.53 11.71 27.87
N LYS A 65 -1.21 11.75 29.17
CA LYS A 65 -1.77 12.73 30.10
C LYS A 65 -1.38 14.16 29.78
N ALA A 66 -0.37 14.45 28.96
CA ALA A 66 0.07 15.82 28.68
C ALA A 66 -0.48 16.40 27.36
N TRP A 67 -1.50 15.74 26.76
CA TRP A 67 -2.03 16.09 25.44
C TRP A 67 -2.50 17.55 25.29
N TRP A 68 -3.05 18.16 26.34
CA TRP A 68 -3.49 19.56 26.29
C TRP A 68 -2.34 20.54 26.09
N ASN A 69 -1.12 20.19 26.50
CA ASN A 69 0.06 21.03 26.26
C ASN A 69 0.34 21.16 24.76
N TYR A 70 0.06 20.11 23.99
CA TYR A 70 0.17 20.15 22.54
C TYR A 70 -0.89 21.05 21.92
N ILE A 71 -2.14 20.99 22.39
CA ILE A 71 -3.19 21.89 21.92
C ILE A 71 -2.83 23.36 22.22
N ASN A 72 -2.34 23.64 23.42
CA ASN A 72 -1.87 24.98 23.77
C ASN A 72 -0.66 25.42 22.95
N TYR A 73 0.21 24.47 22.58
CA TYR A 73 1.34 24.73 21.68
C TYR A 73 0.87 25.14 20.28
N LEU A 74 -0.15 24.48 19.73
CA LEU A 74 -0.72 24.78 18.40
C LEU A 74 -1.30 26.20 18.28
N GLU A 75 -1.72 26.81 19.39
CA GLU A 75 -2.21 28.19 19.44
C GLU A 75 -1.09 29.25 19.45
N LYS A 76 0.19 28.85 19.59
CA LYS A 76 1.33 29.77 19.51
C LYS A 76 1.55 30.23 18.06
N PHE A 77 2.31 31.31 17.91
CA PHE A 77 2.57 31.92 16.60
C PHE A 77 3.90 31.48 15.99
N TYR A 78 3.88 31.22 14.69
CA TYR A 78 5.02 30.97 13.83
C TYR A 78 4.95 31.93 12.63
N ASN A 79 5.97 32.78 12.43
CA ASN A 79 6.06 33.70 11.29
C ASN A 79 4.83 34.60 11.07
N GLY A 80 4.15 34.99 12.16
CA GLY A 80 3.01 35.91 12.11
C GLY A 80 1.63 35.24 12.00
N GLU A 81 1.56 33.91 11.89
CA GLU A 81 0.31 33.13 11.95
C GLU A 81 0.34 32.10 13.07
N LYS A 82 -0.81 31.56 13.48
CA LYS A 82 -0.83 30.47 14.47
C LYS A 82 -0.25 29.20 13.85
N ILE A 83 0.43 28.38 14.66
CA ILE A 83 0.99 27.09 14.22
C ILE A 83 -0.11 26.20 13.65
N ILE A 84 -1.28 26.16 14.28
CA ILE A 84 -2.43 25.41 13.77
C ILE A 84 -2.88 25.86 12.38
N ASP A 85 -2.86 27.16 12.11
CA ASP A 85 -3.31 27.71 10.83
C ASP A 85 -2.29 27.43 9.73
N PHE A 86 -0.99 27.56 10.05
CA PHE A 86 0.10 27.14 9.19
C PHE A 86 0.01 25.65 8.83
N LEU A 87 -0.24 24.79 9.82
CA LEU A 87 -0.36 23.35 9.63
C LEU A 87 -1.64 22.93 8.89
N ARG A 88 -2.70 23.74 8.90
CA ARG A 88 -3.93 23.53 8.11
C ARG A 88 -3.78 23.95 6.66
N ASN A 89 -2.76 24.73 6.31
CA ASN A 89 -2.57 25.22 4.96
C ASN A 89 -2.08 24.11 4.02
N ASP A 90 -2.71 23.97 2.86
CA ASP A 90 -2.35 22.95 1.84
C ASP A 90 -1.07 23.30 1.08
N LYS A 91 -0.50 24.48 1.31
CA LYS A 91 0.75 24.97 0.71
C LYS A 91 1.86 25.11 1.75
N GLY A 92 3.09 25.20 1.27
CA GLY A 92 4.28 25.44 2.09
C GLY A 92 4.83 24.18 2.74
N ASN A 93 6.12 24.22 3.04
CA ASN A 93 6.83 23.16 3.73
C ASN A 93 6.58 23.24 5.25
N LYS A 94 5.69 22.38 5.75
CA LYS A 94 5.35 22.28 7.17
C LYS A 94 6.54 21.90 8.07
N PHE A 95 7.56 21.24 7.50
CA PHE A 95 8.75 20.79 8.21
C PHE A 95 9.69 21.94 8.59
N LYS A 96 9.49 23.15 8.06
CA LYS A 96 10.21 24.38 8.49
C LYS A 96 9.97 24.73 9.96
N LEU A 97 8.95 24.16 10.61
CA LEU A 97 8.76 24.24 12.07
C LEU A 97 9.97 23.65 12.83
N LEU A 98 10.58 22.60 12.29
CA LEU A 98 11.72 21.90 12.91
C LEU A 98 13.02 22.69 12.87
N ILE A 99 13.14 23.69 11.98
CA ILE A 99 14.36 24.51 11.88
C ILE A 99 14.49 25.43 13.10
N LYS A 100 13.36 25.82 13.73
CA LYS A 100 13.33 26.85 14.78
C LYS A 100 13.97 26.44 16.11
N GLN A 101 14.20 25.15 16.36
CA GLN A 101 14.59 24.69 17.70
C GLN A 101 16.09 24.73 18.01
N ASN A 102 16.95 25.16 17.09
CA ASN A 102 18.40 25.22 17.33
C ASN A 102 18.93 26.55 17.90
N LYS A 103 18.08 27.43 18.44
CA LYS A 103 18.56 28.65 19.12
C LYS A 103 18.04 28.72 20.57
N SER A 104 19.03 28.67 21.48
CA SER A 104 19.04 29.09 22.88
C SER A 104 18.28 28.25 23.91
N ASN A 105 19.07 27.54 24.73
CA ASN A 105 18.95 27.43 26.19
C ASN A 105 17.54 27.36 26.78
N GLU A 106 16.93 26.18 26.82
CA GLU A 106 15.93 25.85 27.83
C GLU A 106 15.88 24.33 28.05
N LYS A 107 15.83 23.92 29.32
CA LYS A 107 15.77 22.52 29.78
C LYS A 107 14.71 21.75 28.98
N ALA A 108 15.12 20.65 28.34
CA ALA A 108 14.27 19.56 27.84
C ALA A 108 12.83 19.97 27.47
N SER A 109 12.68 20.95 26.57
CA SER A 109 11.37 21.27 26.00
C SER A 109 10.99 20.14 25.05
N ILE A 110 9.76 19.63 25.18
CA ILE A 110 9.24 18.59 24.28
C ILE A 110 9.15 19.18 22.86
N ASP A 111 9.80 18.53 21.91
CA ASP A 111 9.69 18.85 20.49
C ASP A 111 8.38 18.28 19.93
N TYR A 112 7.29 19.00 20.20
CA TYR A 112 5.94 18.60 19.82
C TYR A 112 5.80 18.37 18.31
N ASP A 113 6.40 19.25 17.49
CA ASP A 113 6.33 19.16 16.04
C ASP A 113 7.02 17.92 15.51
N ARG A 114 8.24 17.62 16.00
CA ARG A 114 8.96 16.41 15.59
C ARG A 114 8.15 15.16 15.93
N ILE A 115 7.68 15.04 17.17
CA ILE A 115 6.93 13.85 17.63
C ILE A 115 5.66 13.66 16.79
N MET A 116 4.87 14.72 16.57
CA MET A 116 3.62 14.58 15.83
C MET A 116 3.83 14.37 14.34
N LEU A 117 4.74 15.11 13.72
CA LEU A 117 5.00 14.95 12.30
C LEU A 117 5.65 13.59 11.99
N GLU A 118 6.47 13.04 12.89
CA GLU A 118 6.97 11.66 12.79
C GLU A 118 5.83 10.63 12.82
N LYS A 119 4.87 10.77 13.75
CA LYS A 119 3.69 9.89 13.80
C LYS A 119 2.81 10.00 12.57
N ILE A 120 2.56 11.22 12.11
CA ILE A 120 1.79 11.48 10.88
C ILE A 120 2.52 10.93 9.65
N LEU A 121 3.86 11.01 9.60
CA LEU A 121 4.67 10.41 8.53
C LEU A 121 4.56 8.88 8.52
N GLU A 122 4.65 8.24 9.68
CA GLU A 122 4.49 6.79 9.82
C GLU A 122 3.10 6.32 9.31
N ASP A 123 2.04 7.04 9.70
CA ASP A 123 0.67 6.70 9.29
C ASP A 123 0.41 7.00 7.81
N PHE A 124 1.00 8.07 7.28
CA PHE A 124 0.97 8.35 5.85
C PHE A 124 1.67 7.25 5.05
N LYS A 125 2.86 6.82 5.47
CA LYS A 125 3.60 5.73 4.79
C LYS A 125 2.73 4.47 4.71
N LYS A 126 2.15 4.04 5.84
CA LYS A 126 1.28 2.84 5.88
C LYS A 126 0.08 2.90 4.94
N SER A 127 -0.47 4.10 4.69
CA SER A 127 -1.65 4.28 3.85
C SER A 127 -1.35 4.58 2.38
N ALA A 128 -0.15 5.07 2.08
CA ALA A 128 0.21 5.55 0.74
C ALA A 128 1.25 4.67 0.02
N LEU A 129 2.00 3.82 0.73
CA LEU A 129 2.99 2.94 0.11
C LEU A 129 2.28 1.93 -0.81
N ALA A 130 2.90 1.63 -1.95
CA ALA A 130 2.52 0.46 -2.73
C ALA A 130 3.56 -0.63 -2.56
N GLU A 131 3.10 -1.82 -2.17
CA GLU A 131 3.95 -3.00 -2.09
C GLU A 131 4.31 -3.46 -3.49
N ILE A 132 5.61 -3.52 -3.76
CA ILE A 132 6.16 -4.01 -5.03
C ILE A 132 7.28 -5.00 -4.74
N ASP A 133 7.46 -5.94 -5.67
CA ASP A 133 8.61 -6.83 -5.69
C ASP A 133 9.78 -6.09 -6.39
N GLU A 134 10.75 -5.61 -5.60
CA GLU A 134 11.90 -4.84 -6.09
C GLU A 134 12.72 -5.63 -7.14
N PRO A 135 13.07 -6.91 -6.92
CA PRO A 135 13.67 -7.74 -7.96
C PRO A 135 12.87 -7.82 -9.27
N VAL A 136 11.54 -7.74 -9.23
CA VAL A 136 10.71 -7.70 -10.45
C VAL A 136 10.88 -6.37 -11.19
N THR A 137 10.92 -5.30 -10.41
CA THR A 137 10.86 -3.93 -10.94
C THR A 137 12.20 -3.52 -11.56
N THR A 138 13.31 -3.89 -10.91
CA THR A 138 14.67 -3.49 -11.27
C THR A 138 15.27 -4.27 -12.42
N ASP A 139 14.93 -5.56 -12.55
CA ASP A 139 15.46 -6.43 -13.60
C ASP A 139 14.88 -6.09 -15.00
N ILE A 140 15.74 -5.57 -15.87
CA ILE A 140 15.40 -5.18 -17.25
C ILE A 140 15.27 -6.38 -18.21
N HIS A 141 15.73 -7.57 -17.81
CA HIS A 141 15.72 -8.79 -18.61
C HIS A 141 14.72 -9.83 -18.10
N ARG A 142 13.83 -9.42 -17.20
CA ARG A 142 12.90 -10.34 -16.55
C ARG A 142 11.90 -10.93 -17.53
N LEU A 143 11.71 -12.25 -17.43
CA LEU A 143 10.63 -12.95 -18.11
C LEU A 143 9.29 -12.64 -17.43
N ILE A 144 8.33 -12.15 -18.21
CA ILE A 144 6.95 -11.95 -17.79
C ILE A 144 6.11 -13.12 -18.29
N ARG A 145 5.11 -13.55 -17.51
CA ARG A 145 4.18 -14.58 -17.97
C ARG A 145 3.47 -14.12 -19.23
N PHE A 146 3.38 -15.01 -20.20
CA PHE A 146 2.71 -14.71 -21.45
C PHE A 146 1.20 -14.50 -21.20
N PRO A 147 0.59 -13.42 -21.70
CA PRO A 147 -0.85 -13.23 -21.65
C PRO A 147 -1.61 -14.45 -22.19
N TYR A 148 -2.72 -14.79 -21.55
CA TYR A 148 -3.58 -15.94 -21.87
C TYR A 148 -2.95 -17.33 -21.68
N SER A 149 -1.71 -17.42 -21.22
CA SER A 149 -1.11 -18.68 -20.77
C SER A 149 -1.75 -19.20 -19.47
N LEU A 150 -1.58 -20.49 -19.17
CA LEU A 150 -2.01 -21.08 -17.89
C LEU A 150 -0.92 -20.95 -16.81
N HIS A 151 -1.33 -20.56 -15.62
CA HIS A 151 -0.47 -20.50 -14.45
C HIS A 151 -0.32 -21.89 -13.81
N GLY A 152 0.87 -22.50 -13.91
CA GLY A 152 1.09 -23.90 -13.49
C GLY A 152 0.77 -24.25 -12.02
N LYS A 153 0.69 -23.27 -11.10
CA LYS A 153 0.32 -23.52 -9.68
C LYS A 153 -1.18 -23.36 -9.38
N THR A 154 -1.98 -22.92 -10.34
CA THR A 154 -3.42 -22.69 -10.12
C THR A 154 -4.29 -23.20 -11.27
N GLY A 155 -3.73 -23.41 -12.46
CA GLY A 155 -4.49 -23.70 -13.67
C GLY A 155 -5.28 -22.53 -14.22
N LEU A 156 -5.18 -21.34 -13.61
CA LEU A 156 -5.88 -20.14 -14.06
C LEU A 156 -5.13 -19.48 -15.20
N MET A 157 -5.88 -18.81 -16.07
CA MET A 157 -5.37 -18.03 -17.18
C MET A 157 -4.73 -16.72 -16.70
N VAL A 158 -3.60 -16.35 -17.31
CA VAL A 158 -3.01 -15.02 -17.16
C VAL A 158 -3.88 -14.02 -17.94
N LYS A 159 -4.85 -13.41 -17.26
CA LYS A 159 -5.83 -12.51 -17.89
C LYS A 159 -5.35 -11.06 -17.90
N PRO A 160 -5.20 -10.40 -19.07
CA PRO A 160 -5.04 -8.96 -19.14
C PRO A 160 -6.30 -8.26 -18.63
N ILE A 161 -6.12 -7.22 -17.83
CA ILE A 161 -7.22 -6.45 -17.21
C ILE A 161 -6.91 -4.97 -17.42
N ALA A 162 -7.91 -4.19 -17.84
CA ALA A 162 -7.77 -2.74 -17.91
C ALA A 162 -7.75 -2.15 -16.50
N ILE A 163 -7.06 -1.03 -16.31
CA ILE A 163 -6.90 -0.44 -14.97
C ILE A 163 -8.25 -0.09 -14.30
N ASP A 164 -9.23 0.32 -15.10
CA ASP A 164 -10.57 0.68 -14.63
C ASP A 164 -11.38 -0.54 -14.16
N ASP A 165 -11.06 -1.73 -14.69
CA ASP A 165 -11.74 -2.99 -14.37
C ASP A 165 -11.11 -3.72 -13.17
N LEU A 166 -9.92 -3.31 -12.73
CA LEU A 166 -9.14 -4.01 -11.70
C LEU A 166 -9.92 -4.22 -10.40
N LYS A 167 -10.75 -3.23 -10.00
CA LYS A 167 -11.54 -3.31 -8.75
C LYS A 167 -12.69 -4.31 -8.84
N ALA A 168 -13.21 -4.59 -10.03
CA ALA A 168 -14.32 -5.50 -10.24
C ALA A 168 -13.86 -6.93 -10.54
N PHE A 169 -12.60 -7.12 -10.90
CA PHE A 169 -12.05 -8.40 -11.34
C PHE A 169 -12.07 -9.46 -10.22
N THR A 170 -12.70 -10.60 -10.51
CA THR A 170 -12.73 -11.76 -9.63
C THR A 170 -11.94 -12.94 -10.23
N PRO A 171 -10.69 -13.19 -9.82
CA PRO A 171 -9.80 -14.16 -10.48
C PRO A 171 -10.37 -15.59 -10.52
N LEU A 172 -11.01 -16.03 -9.44
CA LEU A 172 -11.58 -17.38 -9.33
C LEU A 172 -12.86 -17.59 -10.15
N ASP A 173 -13.37 -16.55 -10.79
CA ASP A 173 -14.52 -16.64 -11.69
C ASP A 173 -14.10 -16.30 -13.12
N GLU A 174 -13.28 -15.28 -13.28
CA GLU A 174 -12.99 -14.66 -14.57
C GLU A 174 -11.69 -15.12 -15.22
N ALA A 175 -10.78 -15.76 -14.48
CA ALA A 175 -9.53 -16.29 -15.01
C ALA A 175 -9.62 -17.78 -15.35
N ILE A 176 -10.84 -18.36 -15.37
CA ILE A 176 -11.07 -19.74 -15.77
C ILE A 176 -11.14 -19.79 -17.31
N PRO A 177 -10.34 -20.63 -17.98
CA PRO A 177 -10.50 -20.87 -19.41
C PRO A 177 -11.89 -21.46 -19.73
N ASP A 178 -12.57 -20.91 -20.74
CA ASP A 178 -13.92 -21.34 -21.14
C ASP A 178 -14.00 -22.85 -21.45
N ILE A 179 -12.94 -23.42 -22.02
CA ILE A 179 -12.86 -24.85 -22.34
C ILE A 179 -12.94 -25.76 -21.11
N PHE A 180 -12.79 -25.23 -19.90
CA PHE A 180 -12.91 -25.99 -18.65
C PHE A 180 -14.32 -25.97 -18.05
N LEU A 181 -15.20 -25.05 -18.47
CA LEU A 181 -16.48 -24.81 -17.81
C LEU A 181 -17.44 -26.01 -17.93
N ASP A 182 -17.52 -26.60 -19.13
CA ASP A 182 -18.47 -27.68 -19.45
C ASP A 182 -17.85 -29.08 -19.33
N ARG A 183 -16.84 -29.24 -18.48
CA ARG A 183 -16.13 -30.50 -18.30
C ARG A 183 -16.09 -30.90 -16.85
N GLU A 184 -16.16 -32.20 -16.60
CA GLU A 184 -15.94 -32.80 -15.28
C GLU A 184 -14.70 -33.68 -15.31
N ALA A 185 -14.11 -33.87 -14.14
CA ALA A 185 -13.03 -34.81 -13.91
C ALA A 185 -13.19 -35.47 -12.54
N LYS A 186 -12.67 -36.69 -12.42
CA LYS A 186 -12.54 -37.35 -11.14
C LYS A 186 -11.21 -36.99 -10.51
N ILE A 187 -11.24 -36.75 -9.20
CA ILE A 187 -10.05 -36.51 -8.39
C ILE A 187 -10.08 -37.36 -7.14
N ASN A 188 -8.90 -37.66 -6.61
CA ASN A 188 -8.72 -38.15 -5.26
C ASN A 188 -8.18 -37.02 -4.36
N LEU A 189 -8.99 -36.54 -3.42
CA LEU A 189 -8.59 -35.52 -2.46
C LEU A 189 -7.76 -36.14 -1.33
N LYS A 190 -6.57 -35.56 -1.07
CA LYS A 190 -5.61 -36.09 -0.09
C LYS A 190 -5.79 -35.56 1.33
N ILE A 191 -6.49 -34.43 1.47
CA ILE A 191 -6.80 -33.79 2.76
C ILE A 191 -8.23 -34.12 3.19
N ASP A 192 -8.57 -33.89 4.46
CA ASP A 192 -9.87 -34.27 5.02
C ASP A 192 -11.05 -33.53 4.37
N LYS A 193 -10.85 -32.24 4.09
CA LYS A 193 -11.85 -31.38 3.44
C LYS A 193 -11.18 -30.23 2.68
N PHE A 194 -11.72 -29.90 1.51
CA PHE A 194 -11.40 -28.68 0.76
C PHE A 194 -12.67 -27.92 0.42
N SER A 195 -12.71 -26.62 0.74
CA SER A 195 -13.84 -25.74 0.44
C SER A 195 -13.37 -24.53 -0.37
N ILE A 196 -14.06 -24.25 -1.48
CA ILE A 196 -13.74 -23.11 -2.34
C ILE A 196 -15.00 -22.54 -2.99
N LYS A 197 -15.02 -21.22 -3.20
CA LYS A 197 -15.96 -20.57 -4.11
C LYS A 197 -15.24 -20.27 -5.43
N MET A 198 -15.72 -20.84 -6.53
CA MET A 198 -15.08 -20.75 -7.84
C MET A 198 -16.16 -20.80 -8.92
N ASN A 199 -16.02 -20.02 -9.98
CA ASN A 199 -17.06 -19.82 -10.99
C ASN A 199 -18.44 -19.49 -10.37
N LYS A 200 -18.45 -18.64 -9.33
CA LYS A 200 -19.64 -18.23 -8.56
C LYS A 200 -20.37 -19.36 -7.81
N GLU A 201 -19.88 -20.59 -7.84
CA GLU A 201 -20.43 -21.75 -7.14
C GLU A 201 -19.58 -22.12 -5.92
N ASN A 202 -20.18 -22.77 -4.93
CA ASN A 202 -19.49 -23.25 -3.72
C ASN A 202 -19.27 -24.76 -3.79
N TYR A 203 -18.03 -25.19 -3.61
CA TYR A 203 -17.66 -26.60 -3.58
C TYR A 203 -17.19 -27.01 -2.20
N ASN A 204 -17.69 -28.15 -1.72
CA ASN A 204 -17.21 -28.83 -0.53
C ASN A 204 -16.79 -30.25 -0.94
N ILE A 205 -15.49 -30.47 -1.00
CA ILE A 205 -14.89 -31.73 -1.44
C ILE A 205 -14.35 -32.43 -0.20
N PHE A 206 -14.66 -33.71 -0.04
CA PHE A 206 -14.21 -34.52 1.09
C PHE A 206 -13.12 -35.48 0.67
N ARG A 207 -12.35 -35.99 1.63
CA ARG A 207 -11.27 -36.95 1.37
C ARG A 207 -11.74 -38.13 0.50
N GLY A 208 -10.88 -38.56 -0.42
CA GLY A 208 -11.16 -39.69 -1.32
C GLY A 208 -11.61 -39.25 -2.71
N GLU A 209 -12.28 -40.16 -3.42
CA GLU A 209 -12.72 -39.94 -4.80
C GLU A 209 -13.92 -39.00 -4.90
N ASN A 210 -13.83 -37.99 -5.76
CA ASN A 210 -14.90 -37.02 -6.01
C ASN A 210 -14.99 -36.72 -7.51
N SER A 211 -16.21 -36.54 -8.03
CA SER A 211 -16.44 -35.95 -9.35
C SER A 211 -16.66 -34.45 -9.17
N VAL A 212 -15.86 -33.62 -9.85
CA VAL A 212 -15.93 -32.17 -9.77
C VAL A 212 -15.75 -31.54 -11.16
N PRO A 213 -16.17 -30.28 -11.36
CA PRO A 213 -15.86 -29.56 -12.59
C PRO A 213 -14.35 -29.50 -12.85
N LEU A 214 -13.95 -29.53 -14.12
CA LEU A 214 -12.55 -29.64 -14.53
C LEU A 214 -11.69 -28.50 -13.98
N TYR A 215 -12.21 -27.27 -13.93
CA TYR A 215 -11.47 -26.14 -13.35
C TYR A 215 -11.21 -26.32 -11.85
N VAL A 216 -12.11 -26.95 -11.10
CA VAL A 216 -11.90 -27.28 -9.69
C VAL A 216 -10.86 -28.41 -9.55
N ALA A 217 -10.94 -29.43 -10.41
CA ALA A 217 -9.97 -30.52 -10.44
C ALA A 217 -8.55 -30.02 -10.75
N ILE A 218 -8.39 -29.19 -11.78
CA ILE A 218 -7.10 -28.59 -12.14
C ILE A 218 -6.60 -27.70 -11.00
N PHE A 219 -7.44 -26.84 -10.42
CA PHE A 219 -7.04 -25.94 -9.35
C PHE A 219 -6.52 -26.71 -8.14
N THR A 220 -7.29 -27.69 -7.65
CA THR A 220 -6.94 -28.53 -6.50
C THR A 220 -5.70 -29.38 -6.75
N ASN A 221 -5.53 -29.88 -7.98
CA ASN A 221 -4.31 -30.57 -8.37
C ASN A 221 -3.08 -29.64 -8.40
N ALA A 222 -3.21 -28.46 -8.98
CA ALA A 222 -2.11 -27.50 -9.12
C ALA A 222 -1.61 -26.94 -7.77
N ILE A 223 -2.50 -26.85 -6.76
CA ILE A 223 -2.12 -26.51 -5.38
C ILE A 223 -1.73 -27.74 -4.54
N ASN A 224 -1.62 -28.92 -5.16
CA ASN A 224 -1.17 -30.18 -4.56
C ASN A 224 -2.05 -30.73 -3.42
N VAL A 225 -3.37 -30.49 -3.44
CA VAL A 225 -4.30 -31.09 -2.45
C VAL A 225 -5.10 -32.27 -3.01
N ALA A 226 -5.10 -32.46 -4.35
CA ALA A 226 -5.77 -33.56 -5.03
C ALA A 226 -4.96 -34.12 -6.21
N GLU A 227 -5.30 -35.32 -6.66
CA GLU A 227 -4.75 -35.94 -7.89
C GLU A 227 -5.88 -36.36 -8.82
N PHE A 228 -5.66 -36.26 -10.14
CA PHE A 228 -6.57 -36.83 -11.14
C PHE A 228 -6.55 -38.36 -11.05
N ILE A 229 -7.71 -38.99 -11.28
CA ILE A 229 -7.89 -40.44 -11.31
C ILE A 229 -8.69 -40.88 -12.53
#